data_AF-A0A7C4SG44-F1
#
_entry.id   AF-A0A7C4SG44-F1
#
_cell.length_a   1.000
_cell.length_b   1.000
_cell.length_c   1.000
_cell.angle_alpha   90.00
_cell.angle_beta   90.00
_cell.angle_gamma   90.00
#
_symmetry.space_group_name_H-M   'P 1'
#
loop_
_entity.id
_entity.type
_entity.pdbx_description
1 polymer ?
#
loop_
_entity_poly.entity_id
_entity_poly.type
_entity_poly.pdbx_seq_one_letter_code
_entity_poly.pdbx_strand_id
1 'polypeptide(L)'
;VLDSSSLIYKGTAEGEYPVGLTMEYAAYRYVAGGSKEVGIIYPQDGAFAAPEGAALIKGCKHPEEAKMFFDYLLSKEVEKEIFEKFYRRPARPDVVASVHLPGMSEIKLLKEFDPVEAKVLEKEILKQWKEIILSK
;
A
#
# COMPACT_ATOMS: atom_id res chain seq x y z
N VAL A 1 0.78 -16.66 11.02
CA VAL A 1 1.65 -15.55 10.55
C VAL A 1 2.55 -16.13 9.47
N LEU A 2 2.75 -15.41 8.36
CA LEU A 2 3.62 -15.86 7.27
C LEU A 2 4.91 -15.05 7.28
N ASP A 3 6.01 -15.64 6.81
CA ASP A 3 7.36 -15.04 6.87
C ASP A 3 7.58 -13.91 5.85
N SER A 4 6.61 -13.67 4.97
CA SER A 4 6.66 -12.60 3.97
C SER A 4 5.27 -12.06 3.67
N SER A 5 5.18 -10.75 3.44
CA SER A 5 3.95 -10.11 2.95
C SER A 5 3.51 -10.64 1.59
N SER A 6 4.45 -11.15 0.77
CA SER A 6 4.14 -11.73 -0.54
C SER A 6 3.35 -13.03 -0.48
N LEU A 7 3.55 -13.80 0.59
CA LEU A 7 2.84 -15.06 0.80
C LEU A 7 1.36 -14.82 1.14
N ILE A 8 1.02 -13.65 1.71
CA ILE A 8 -0.36 -13.33 2.10
C ILE A 8 -1.26 -13.26 0.86
N TYR A 9 -0.93 -12.39 -0.09
CA TYR A 9 -1.75 -12.21 -1.29
C TYR A 9 -1.65 -13.39 -2.26
N LYS A 10 -0.51 -14.09 -2.29
CA LYS A 10 -0.34 -15.31 -3.10
C LYS A 10 -1.19 -16.46 -2.54
N GLY A 11 -1.00 -16.81 -1.27
CA GLY A 11 -1.73 -17.92 -0.64
C GLY A 11 -3.23 -17.67 -0.56
N THR A 12 -3.67 -16.40 -0.44
CA THR A 12 -5.10 -16.08 -0.54
C THR A 12 -5.64 -16.30 -1.97
N ALA A 13 -4.91 -15.84 -2.99
CA ALA A 13 -5.32 -16.01 -4.38
C ALA A 13 -5.27 -17.48 -4.86
N GLU A 14 -4.39 -18.29 -4.29
CA GLU A 14 -4.26 -19.73 -4.57
C GLU A 14 -5.21 -20.60 -3.71
N GLY A 15 -5.99 -19.99 -2.81
CA GLY A 15 -6.96 -20.68 -1.96
C GLY A 15 -6.36 -21.39 -0.74
N GLU A 16 -5.07 -21.19 -0.44
CA GLU A 16 -4.43 -21.71 0.78
C GLU A 16 -4.98 -21.03 2.03
N TYR A 17 -5.35 -19.75 1.93
CA TYR A 17 -5.94 -18.98 3.02
C TYR A 17 -7.25 -18.33 2.56
N PRO A 18 -8.32 -18.34 3.38
CA PRO A 18 -9.60 -17.75 3.00
C PRO A 18 -9.59 -16.23 3.00
N VAL A 19 -8.71 -15.60 3.79
CA VAL A 19 -8.60 -14.14 3.95
C VAL A 19 -7.14 -13.77 4.24
N GLY A 20 -6.67 -12.68 3.62
CA GLY A 20 -5.36 -12.10 3.88
C GLY A 20 -5.43 -10.58 4.08
N LEU A 21 -4.83 -10.06 5.16
CA LEU A 21 -4.66 -8.63 5.35
C LEU A 21 -3.43 -8.15 4.56
N THR A 22 -3.66 -7.35 3.51
CA THR A 22 -2.59 -7.03 2.55
C THR A 22 -2.77 -5.67 1.88
N MET A 23 -1.83 -5.30 1.00
CA MET A 23 -1.85 -4.06 0.24
C MET A 23 -2.77 -4.20 -0.99
N GLU A 24 -3.60 -3.19 -1.25
CA GLU A 24 -4.60 -3.19 -2.34
C GLU A 24 -3.98 -3.53 -3.70
N TYR A 25 -2.92 -2.82 -4.11
CA TYR A 25 -2.25 -3.07 -5.40
C TYR A 25 -1.76 -4.52 -5.51
N ALA A 26 -1.35 -5.12 -4.40
CA ALA A 26 -0.77 -6.45 -4.39
C ALA A 26 -1.83 -7.53 -4.62
N ALA A 27 -2.99 -7.38 -3.97
CA ALA A 27 -4.16 -8.23 -4.20
C ALA A 27 -4.77 -8.00 -5.59
N TYR A 28 -4.90 -6.73 -6.00
CA TYR A 28 -5.57 -6.37 -7.25
C TYR A 28 -4.84 -6.92 -8.49
N ARG A 29 -3.51 -7.12 -8.44
CA ARG A 29 -2.76 -7.79 -9.51
C ARG A 29 -3.32 -9.17 -9.87
N TYR A 30 -3.88 -9.92 -8.92
CA TYR A 30 -4.50 -11.22 -9.19
C TYR A 30 -5.88 -11.08 -9.84
N VAL A 31 -6.66 -10.10 -9.37
CA VAL A 31 -7.96 -9.76 -9.97
C VAL A 31 -7.78 -9.31 -11.42
N ALA A 32 -6.87 -8.36 -11.66
CA ALA A 32 -6.53 -7.89 -13.00
C ALA A 32 -5.88 -8.98 -13.87
N GLY A 33 -5.18 -9.93 -13.24
CA GLY A 33 -4.66 -11.13 -13.90
C GLY A 33 -5.73 -12.17 -14.27
N GLY A 34 -7.00 -11.91 -13.99
CA GLY A 34 -8.14 -12.76 -14.37
C GLY A 34 -8.59 -13.75 -13.30
N SER A 35 -8.06 -13.67 -12.09
CA SER A 35 -8.55 -14.50 -10.99
C SER A 35 -10.00 -14.12 -10.63
N LYS A 36 -10.88 -15.12 -10.60
CA LYS A 36 -12.31 -14.97 -10.25
C LYS A 36 -12.63 -15.39 -8.83
N GLU A 37 -11.69 -16.06 -8.18
CA GLU A 37 -11.86 -16.68 -6.85
C GLU A 37 -11.36 -15.77 -5.72
N VAL A 38 -10.81 -14.60 -6.05
CA VAL A 38 -10.29 -13.63 -5.09
C VAL A 38 -10.85 -12.24 -5.38
N GLY A 39 -11.11 -11.49 -4.32
CA GLY A 39 -11.57 -10.10 -4.40
C GLY A 39 -10.95 -9.25 -3.29
N ILE A 40 -11.25 -7.96 -3.32
CA ILE A 40 -10.78 -6.98 -2.33
C ILE A 40 -11.96 -6.51 -1.49
N ILE A 41 -11.77 -6.51 -0.17
CA ILE A 41 -12.74 -6.01 0.80
C ILE A 41 -12.09 -4.82 1.53
N TYR A 42 -12.79 -3.68 1.55
CA TYR A 42 -12.42 -2.53 2.38
C TYR A 42 -13.16 -2.62 3.71
N PRO A 43 -12.47 -2.64 4.87
CA PRO A 43 -13.13 -2.75 6.16
C PRO A 43 -14.10 -1.60 6.42
N GLN A 44 -15.31 -1.93 6.90
CA GLN A 44 -16.34 -0.93 7.21
C GLN A 44 -15.98 0.00 8.37
N ASP A 45 -15.01 -0.37 9.20
CA ASP A 45 -14.52 0.47 10.30
C ASP A 45 -13.39 1.41 9.86
N GLY A 46 -12.84 1.20 8.67
CA GLY A 46 -11.84 2.05 8.05
C GLY A 46 -10.68 1.24 7.46
N ALA A 47 -10.30 1.57 6.23
CA ALA A 47 -9.08 1.10 5.61
C ALA A 47 -7.89 2.01 5.97
N PHE A 48 -6.71 1.40 6.12
CA PHE A 48 -5.47 2.15 6.26
C PHE A 48 -4.96 2.60 4.88
N ALA A 49 -4.72 3.89 4.73
CA ALA A 49 -4.06 4.47 3.56
C ALA A 49 -2.91 5.36 4.03
N ALA A 50 -1.68 4.97 3.70
CA ALA A 50 -0.50 5.79 3.95
C ALA A 50 0.13 6.22 2.62
N PRO A 51 0.63 7.46 2.54
CA PRO A 51 1.41 7.89 1.40
C PRO A 51 2.74 7.14 1.37
N GLU A 52 3.19 6.79 0.18
CA GLU A 52 4.56 6.34 -0.03
C GLU A 52 5.45 7.54 -0.30
N GLY A 53 6.49 7.68 0.51
CA GLY A 53 7.43 8.77 0.40
C GLY A 53 8.68 8.38 -0.38
N ALA A 54 9.21 9.32 -1.15
CA ALA A 54 10.58 9.30 -1.63
C ALA A 54 11.39 10.36 -0.86
N ALA A 55 12.67 10.12 -0.59
CA ALA A 55 13.53 11.05 0.13
C ALA A 55 14.92 11.18 -0.50
N LEU A 56 15.46 12.39 -0.54
CA LEU A 56 16.84 12.67 -0.95
C LEU A 56 17.79 12.49 0.25
N ILE A 57 18.86 11.73 0.03
CA ILE A 57 19.88 11.54 1.06
C ILE A 57 20.70 12.81 1.21
N LYS A 58 20.81 13.31 2.45
CA LYS A 58 21.62 14.49 2.77
C LYS A 58 23.08 14.27 2.35
N GLY A 59 23.60 15.17 1.52
CA GLY A 59 24.97 15.08 1.00
C GLY A 59 25.17 14.04 -0.10
N CYS A 60 24.11 13.65 -0.82
CA CYS A 60 24.25 12.78 -1.99
C CYS A 60 25.19 13.42 -3.05
N LYS A 61 25.90 12.57 -3.79
CA LYS A 61 26.92 13.00 -4.77
C LYS A 61 26.37 13.86 -5.91
N HIS A 62 25.10 13.69 -6.24
CA HIS A 62 24.42 14.26 -7.42
C HIS A 62 23.08 14.88 -7.01
N PRO A 63 23.08 16.00 -6.26
CA PRO A 63 21.85 16.56 -5.69
C PRO A 63 20.89 17.14 -6.73
N GLU A 64 21.39 17.71 -7.82
CA GLU A 64 20.53 18.30 -8.85
C GLU A 64 19.89 17.22 -9.72
N GLU A 65 20.64 16.19 -10.12
CA GLU A 65 20.13 15.05 -10.87
C GLU A 65 19.14 14.24 -10.04
N ALA A 66 19.37 14.13 -8.72
CA ALA A 66 18.42 13.45 -7.84
C ALA A 66 17.10 14.22 -7.71
N LYS A 67 17.12 15.56 -7.68
CA LYS A 67 15.89 16.38 -7.76
C LYS A 67 15.18 16.18 -9.09
N MET A 68 15.91 16.25 -10.21
CA MET A 68 15.32 16.02 -11.55
C MET A 68 14.67 14.64 -11.66
N PHE A 69 15.27 13.62 -11.06
CA PHE A 69 14.70 12.28 -11.01
C PHE A 69 13.41 12.24 -10.18
N PHE A 70 13.36 12.94 -9.05
CA PHE A 70 12.14 13.04 -8.24
C PHE A 70 11.03 13.77 -8.98
N ASP A 71 11.34 14.88 -9.66
CA ASP A 71 10.38 15.62 -10.49
C ASP A 71 9.82 14.74 -11.62
N TYR A 72 10.67 13.91 -12.22
CA TYR A 72 10.25 12.92 -13.22
C TYR A 72 9.31 11.86 -12.62
N LEU A 73 9.68 11.25 -11.49
CA LEU A 73 8.86 10.23 -10.83
C LEU A 73 7.48 10.74 -10.41
N LEU A 74 7.40 12.01 -10.00
CA LEU A 74 6.16 12.69 -9.59
C LEU A 74 5.46 13.40 -10.75
N SER A 75 5.94 13.23 -11.98
CA SER A 75 5.28 13.76 -13.15
C SER A 75 3.93 13.05 -13.36
N LYS A 76 2.97 13.78 -13.91
CA LYS A 76 1.62 13.26 -14.16
C LYS A 76 1.64 12.01 -15.05
N GLU A 77 2.54 11.97 -16.03
CA GLU A 77 2.68 10.85 -16.96
C GLU A 77 3.19 9.59 -16.26
N VAL A 78 4.24 9.73 -15.43
CA VAL A 78 4.81 8.60 -14.69
C VAL A 78 3.84 8.08 -13.62
N GLU A 79 3.18 8.96 -12.86
CA GLU A 79 2.18 8.51 -11.88
C GLU A 79 0.99 7.80 -12.55
N LYS A 80 0.56 8.27 -13.72
CA LYS A 80 -0.48 7.61 -14.51
C LYS A 80 0.00 6.21 -14.95
N GLU A 81 1.20 6.10 -15.50
CA GLU A 81 1.76 4.82 -15.96
C GLU A 81 1.94 3.83 -14.80
N ILE A 82 2.42 4.31 -13.65
CA ILE A 82 2.55 3.50 -12.44
C ILE A 82 1.20 2.91 -12.03
N PHE A 83 0.16 3.73 -12.07
CA PHE A 83 -1.17 3.28 -11.70
C PHE A 83 -1.76 2.30 -12.73
N GLU A 84 -1.62 2.57 -14.03
CA GLU A 84 -2.13 1.69 -15.09
C GLU A 84 -1.43 0.31 -15.09
N LYS A 85 -0.11 0.27 -14.83
CA LYS A 85 0.68 -0.97 -14.88
C LYS A 85 0.76 -1.72 -13.56
N PHE A 86 0.80 -0.99 -12.44
CA PHE A 86 1.08 -1.57 -11.13
C PHE A 86 -0.02 -1.33 -10.10
N TYR A 87 -1.10 -0.63 -10.48
CA TYR A 87 -2.29 -0.41 -9.65
C TYR A 87 -1.99 0.31 -8.33
N ARG A 88 -0.88 1.06 -8.26
CA ARG A 88 -0.59 1.93 -7.11
C ARG A 88 -1.32 3.25 -7.31
N ARG A 89 -2.22 3.58 -6.39
CA ARG A 89 -3.00 4.82 -6.46
C ARG A 89 -2.06 6.03 -6.59
N PRO A 90 -2.31 6.95 -7.53
CA PRO A 90 -1.50 8.15 -7.67
C PRO A 90 -1.63 9.01 -6.42
N ALA A 91 -0.52 9.63 -6.01
CA ALA A 91 -0.54 10.60 -4.91
C ALA A 91 -1.14 11.93 -5.37
N ARG A 92 -1.08 12.20 -6.68
CA ARG A 92 -1.64 13.39 -7.29
C ARG A 92 -3.16 13.32 -7.49
N PRO A 93 -3.92 14.33 -7.03
CA PRO A 93 -5.37 14.37 -7.22
C PRO A 93 -5.80 14.65 -8.67
N ASP A 94 -4.89 15.16 -9.52
CA ASP A 94 -5.16 15.48 -10.93
C ASP A 94 -4.90 14.29 -11.90
N VAL A 95 -4.57 13.12 -11.35
CA VAL A 95 -4.49 11.84 -12.07
C VAL A 95 -5.77 11.06 -11.79
N VAL A 96 -6.57 10.82 -12.83
CA VAL A 96 -7.87 10.15 -12.73
C VAL A 96 -7.66 8.70 -12.27
N ALA A 97 -8.32 8.32 -11.17
CA ALA A 97 -8.37 6.94 -10.71
C ALA A 97 -9.23 6.08 -11.67
N SER A 98 -8.77 4.85 -11.89
CA SER A 98 -9.26 3.88 -12.87
C SER A 98 -10.71 3.48 -12.60
N VAL A 99 -11.41 3.02 -13.64
CA VAL A 99 -12.77 2.46 -13.53
C VAL A 99 -12.82 1.13 -12.76
N HIS A 100 -11.68 0.51 -12.46
CA HIS A 100 -11.64 -0.84 -11.90
C HIS A 100 -11.43 -0.92 -10.38
N LEU A 101 -11.01 0.18 -9.76
CA LEU A 101 -10.92 0.32 -8.31
C LEU A 101 -11.87 1.43 -7.88
N PRO A 102 -12.53 1.31 -6.71
CA PRO A 102 -13.36 2.39 -6.21
C PRO A 102 -12.53 3.67 -6.02
N GLY A 103 -13.16 4.82 -6.25
CA GLY A 103 -12.55 6.11 -5.94
C GLY A 103 -12.20 6.21 -4.45
N MET A 104 -11.21 7.03 -4.11
CA MET A 104 -10.82 7.22 -2.69
C MET A 104 -11.98 7.71 -1.82
N SER A 105 -12.92 8.48 -2.39
CA SER A 105 -14.13 8.95 -1.71
C SER A 105 -15.15 7.83 -1.39
N GLU A 106 -15.05 6.68 -2.05
CA GLU A 106 -15.91 5.52 -1.81
C GLU A 106 -15.34 4.58 -0.74
N ILE A 107 -14.08 4.77 -0.35
CA ILE A 107 -13.42 3.99 0.68
C ILE A 107 -13.49 4.77 1.99
N LYS A 108 -14.07 4.15 3.03
CA LYS A 108 -13.95 4.68 4.38
C LYS A 108 -12.51 4.51 4.85
N LEU A 109 -11.79 5.61 5.04
CA LEU A 109 -10.46 5.59 5.62
C LEU A 109 -10.52 5.66 7.14
N LEU A 110 -9.49 5.13 7.80
CA LEU A 110 -9.26 5.41 9.21
C LEU A 110 -9.17 6.93 9.41
N LYS A 111 -9.91 7.45 10.38
CA LYS A 111 -9.99 8.89 10.66
C LYS A 111 -8.70 9.43 11.26
N GLU A 112 -8.01 8.60 12.02
CA GLU A 112 -6.84 8.97 12.81
C GLU A 112 -5.74 7.94 12.59
N PHE A 113 -4.62 8.42 12.06
CA PHE A 113 -3.36 7.71 12.07
C PHE A 113 -2.24 8.74 12.09
N ASP A 114 -1.50 8.80 13.19
CA ASP A 114 -0.29 9.62 13.29
C ASP A 114 0.96 8.73 13.12
N PRO A 115 1.71 8.87 12.02
CA PRO A 115 2.94 8.11 11.82
C PRO A 115 4.02 8.44 12.87
N VAL A 116 4.00 9.65 13.45
CA VAL A 116 4.96 10.06 14.48
C VAL A 116 4.63 9.36 15.80
N GLU A 117 3.36 9.37 16.20
CA GLU A 117 2.90 8.61 17.37
C GLU A 117 3.19 7.11 17.21
N ALA A 118 2.84 6.53 16.05
CA ALA A 118 3.12 5.13 15.75
C ALA A 118 4.61 4.81 15.87
N LYS A 119 5.49 5.74 15.48
CA LYS A 119 6.95 5.58 15.64
C LYS A 119 7.39 5.63 17.11
N VAL A 120 6.80 6.51 17.92
CA VAL A 120 7.07 6.58 19.36
C VAL A 120 6.64 5.28 20.07
N LEU A 121 5.48 4.76 19.70
CA LEU A 121 4.88 3.56 20.29
C LEU A 121 5.39 2.24 19.69
N GLU A 122 6.20 2.28 18.62
CA GLU A 122 6.62 1.11 17.84
C GLU A 122 7.10 -0.05 18.72
N LYS A 123 7.97 0.22 19.70
CA LYS A 123 8.52 -0.82 20.58
C LYS A 123 7.45 -1.49 21.44
N GLU A 124 6.52 -0.71 21.97
CA GLU A 124 5.42 -1.20 22.81
C GLU A 124 4.41 -1.98 21.98
N ILE A 125 4.02 -1.46 20.81
CA ILE A 125 3.11 -2.14 19.88
C ILE A 125 3.72 -3.47 19.43
N LEU A 126 5.00 -3.51 19.06
CA LEU A 126 5.67 -4.75 18.66
C LEU A 126 5.80 -5.75 19.80
N LYS A 127 5.96 -5.28 21.04
CA LYS A 127 5.95 -6.14 22.23
C LYS A 127 4.58 -6.77 22.43
N GLN A 128 3.52 -5.97 22.46
CA GLN A 128 2.14 -6.44 22.60
C GLN A 128 1.76 -7.41 21.46
N TRP A 129 2.17 -7.11 20.23
CA TRP A 129 1.93 -7.99 19.09
C TRP A 129 2.58 -9.37 19.28
N LYS A 130 3.84 -9.42 19.74
CA LYS A 130 4.51 -10.69 20.04
C LYS A 130 3.79 -11.46 21.14
N GLU A 131 3.36 -10.76 22.19
CA GLU A 131 2.63 -11.37 23.31
C GLU A 131 1.25 -11.89 22.88
N ILE A 132 0.51 -11.18 22.04
CA ILE A 132 -0.85 -11.56 21.66
C ILE A 132 -0.85 -12.62 20.53
N ILE A 133 0.06 -12.49 19.56
CA ILE A 133 0.02 -13.25 18.30
C ILE A 133 1.04 -14.39 18.28
N LEU A 134 2.23 -14.21 18.87
CA LEU A 134 3.33 -15.18 18.77
C LEU A 134 3.57 -16.02 20.04
N SER A 135 2.96 -15.69 21.18
CA SER A 135 3.18 -16.43 22.43
C SER A 135 2.32 -17.71 22.58
N LYS A 136 1.59 -18.09 21.53
CA LYS A 136 0.81 -19.34 21.49
C LYS A 136 1.66 -20.53 21.07
#